data_AF-A0A7Z9MW55-F1
#
_entry.id   AF-A0A7Z9MW55-F1
#
_cell.length_a   1.000
_cell.length_b   1.000
_cell.length_c   1.000
_cell.angle_alpha   90.00
_cell.angle_beta   90.00
_cell.angle_gamma   90.00
#
_symmetry.space_group_name_H-M   'P 1'
#
loop_
_entity.id
_entity.type
_entity.pdbx_description
1 polymer ?
#
loop_
_entity_poly.entity_id
_entity_poly.type
_entity_poly.pdbx_seq_one_letter_code
_entity_poly.pdbx_strand_id
1 'polypeptide(L)'
;MNAIINPRRIINRRALIAEISLGLEGKYFEPPMRSGVVSQLKVALQTGYIEIRERFETSGNSLNTLAENSLLIDQLVRVIFDIATDRVYPVANRSTSERLSVIAIGGYGRGELAPHSDIDLMFLHPYKQAPYIEQIVEFVLYMLWDLGLNVGHSTRSINDCIRLSKDDIKVQTSLLDARWLWGEQRLFRDLQEQYNAEIVTGHGPGFVEAKLRERDERLKRTGDTRYVLEPNIKEGKGGLRDLQTLSWLTKFLYGVSNLSELEALNVFTSQDVNLYTKAHDFLWTVRCHLHYLAGRPEERLTFDVQKCIGEKMHYADRIGVSGVERFMKHYFLMAKDVGNLTRVLCAVLEDQQKKKSFFTFSGLPRRRSKINGFICDQGRITVENNNSFRQDPMKLLRIFSVAQDQSLDLHPHALRLISHNLHLINSVFRENPEANAIFLR
;
A
#
# COMPACT_ATOMS: atom_id res chain seq x y z
N MET A 1 10.92 0.74 -8.85
CA MET A 1 9.95 0.76 -9.95
C MET A 1 10.70 0.39 -11.23
N ASN A 2 10.19 -0.55 -12.00
CA ASN A 2 10.72 -0.80 -13.35
C ASN A 2 10.44 0.43 -14.21
N ALA A 3 11.36 0.77 -15.12
CA ALA A 3 11.13 1.84 -16.06
C ALA A 3 9.93 1.51 -16.95
N ILE A 4 8.97 2.44 -17.06
CA ILE A 4 7.82 2.29 -17.96
C ILE A 4 8.35 2.25 -19.40
N ILE A 5 8.07 1.15 -20.09
CA ILE A 5 8.53 0.96 -21.47
C ILE A 5 7.66 1.82 -22.39
N ASN A 6 8.28 2.60 -23.28
CA ASN A 6 7.59 3.43 -24.28
C ASN A 6 6.40 4.24 -23.71
N PRO A 7 6.63 5.15 -22.74
CA PRO A 7 5.57 5.89 -22.06
C PRO A 7 4.71 6.75 -23.01
N ARG A 8 5.26 7.15 -24.16
CA ARG A 8 4.55 7.92 -25.18
C ARG A 8 3.43 7.16 -25.89
N ARG A 9 3.42 5.82 -25.83
CA ARG A 9 2.29 5.02 -26.32
C ARG A 9 1.08 5.10 -25.39
N ILE A 10 1.33 5.25 -24.09
CA ILE A 10 0.26 5.46 -23.11
C ILE A 10 -0.29 6.88 -23.28
N ILE A 11 0.60 7.88 -23.26
CA ILE A 11 0.20 9.27 -23.47
C ILE A 11 1.38 10.11 -23.96
N ASN A 12 1.18 10.81 -25.08
CA ASN A 12 2.15 11.77 -25.60
C ASN A 12 1.72 13.19 -25.24
N ARG A 13 2.11 13.66 -24.05
CA ARG A 13 1.76 15.00 -23.54
C ARG A 13 2.09 16.13 -24.53
N ARG A 14 3.24 16.05 -25.24
CA ARG A 14 3.63 17.10 -26.18
C ARG A 14 2.68 17.17 -27.39
N ALA A 15 2.32 16.02 -27.94
CA ALA A 15 1.36 15.95 -29.04
C ALA A 15 -0.02 16.43 -28.59
N LEU A 16 -0.47 15.99 -27.41
CA LEU A 16 -1.76 16.38 -26.84
C LEU A 16 -1.86 17.89 -26.60
N ILE A 17 -0.82 18.53 -26.03
CA ILE A 17 -0.80 20.00 -25.84
C ILE A 17 -0.83 20.73 -27.19
N ALA A 18 -0.11 20.23 -28.19
CA ALA A 18 -0.10 20.83 -29.52
C ALA A 18 -1.49 20.75 -30.17
N GLU A 19 -2.15 19.59 -30.07
CA GLU A 19 -3.50 19.38 -30.59
C GLU A 19 -4.55 20.26 -29.90
N ILE A 20 -4.49 20.36 -28.56
CA ILE A 20 -5.33 21.27 -27.78
C ILE A 20 -5.06 22.71 -28.17
N SER A 21 -3.80 23.10 -28.35
CA SER A 21 -3.45 24.48 -28.71
C SER A 21 -3.94 24.88 -30.10
N LEU A 22 -3.97 23.96 -31.06
CA LEU A 22 -4.54 24.20 -32.40
C LEU A 22 -6.06 24.42 -32.34
N GLY A 23 -6.76 23.73 -31.45
CA GLY A 23 -8.21 23.91 -31.25
C GLY A 23 -8.58 25.19 -30.48
N LEU A 24 -7.61 25.91 -29.92
CA LEU A 24 -7.80 27.12 -29.11
C LEU A 24 -7.35 28.40 -29.86
N GLU A 25 -7.78 28.60 -31.10
CA GLU A 25 -7.46 29.81 -31.88
C GLU A 25 -8.06 31.08 -31.22
N GLY A 26 -7.23 31.85 -30.51
CA GLY A 26 -7.61 33.08 -29.82
C GLY A 26 -6.70 33.39 -28.63
N LYS A 27 -6.71 34.63 -28.13
CA LYS A 27 -5.84 35.04 -27.00
C LYS A 27 -6.38 34.62 -25.62
N TYR A 28 -7.64 34.18 -25.53
CA TYR A 28 -8.31 33.88 -24.25
C TYR A 28 -9.17 32.63 -24.34
N PHE A 29 -9.22 31.86 -23.25
CA PHE A 29 -10.08 30.69 -23.12
C PHE A 29 -11.54 31.12 -22.86
N GLU A 30 -12.46 30.71 -23.73
CA GLU A 30 -13.89 30.94 -23.54
C GLU A 30 -14.61 29.67 -23.05
N PRO A 31 -15.68 29.78 -22.23
CA PRO A 31 -16.41 28.62 -21.71
C PRO A 31 -16.84 27.56 -22.75
N PRO A 32 -17.27 27.91 -23.99
CA PRO A 32 -17.59 26.92 -25.02
C PRO A 32 -16.40 26.05 -25.44
N MET A 33 -15.17 26.58 -25.35
CA MET A 33 -13.93 25.88 -25.72
C MET A 33 -13.59 24.74 -24.76
N ARG A 34 -14.12 24.76 -23.52
CA ARG A 34 -13.95 23.69 -22.54
C ARG A 34 -14.39 22.33 -23.07
N SER A 35 -15.51 22.28 -23.80
CA SER A 35 -16.05 21.02 -24.34
C SER A 35 -15.10 20.34 -25.33
N GLY A 36 -14.44 21.12 -26.20
CA GLY A 36 -13.44 20.62 -27.14
C GLY A 36 -12.22 20.05 -26.43
N VAL A 37 -11.69 20.79 -25.45
CA VAL A 37 -10.54 20.34 -24.65
C VAL A 37 -10.87 19.06 -23.88
N VAL A 38 -12.03 19.01 -23.22
CA VAL A 38 -12.51 17.80 -22.51
C VAL A 38 -12.61 16.62 -23.48
N SER A 39 -13.11 16.82 -24.70
CA SER A 39 -13.21 15.76 -25.70
C SER A 39 -11.84 15.18 -26.07
N GLN A 40 -10.83 16.02 -26.31
CA GLN A 40 -9.48 15.56 -26.63
C GLN A 40 -8.83 14.84 -25.45
N LEU A 41 -9.01 15.35 -24.23
CA LEU A 41 -8.53 14.71 -23.01
C LEU A 41 -9.21 13.36 -22.75
N LYS A 42 -10.51 13.21 -23.06
CA LYS A 42 -11.22 11.93 -23.00
C LYS A 42 -10.64 10.90 -23.96
N VAL A 43 -10.36 11.30 -25.19
CA VAL A 43 -9.71 10.42 -26.19
C VAL A 43 -8.34 9.97 -25.70
N ALA A 44 -7.53 10.89 -25.14
CA ALA A 44 -6.22 10.56 -24.59
C ALA A 44 -6.31 9.60 -23.39
N LEU A 45 -7.25 9.84 -22.47
CA LEU A 45 -7.51 8.97 -21.31
C LEU A 45 -7.93 7.56 -21.77
N GLN A 46 -8.88 7.46 -22.70
CA GLN A 46 -9.37 6.17 -23.20
C GLN A 46 -8.28 5.39 -23.96
N THR A 47 -7.55 6.07 -24.84
CA THR A 47 -6.46 5.43 -25.61
C THR A 47 -5.36 4.91 -24.69
N GLY A 48 -4.95 5.73 -23.71
CA GLY A 48 -3.96 5.31 -22.71
C GLY A 48 -4.45 4.14 -21.85
N TYR A 49 -5.72 4.16 -21.44
CA TYR A 49 -6.31 3.07 -20.66
C TYR A 49 -6.34 1.75 -21.42
N ILE A 50 -6.68 1.78 -22.71
CA ILE A 50 -6.67 0.60 -23.59
C ILE A 50 -5.26 0.03 -23.71
N GLU A 51 -4.26 0.87 -24.03
CA GLU A 51 -2.85 0.45 -24.13
C GLU A 51 -2.36 -0.21 -22.83
N ILE A 52 -2.66 0.38 -21.66
CA ILE A 52 -2.27 -0.17 -20.36
C ILE A 52 -2.93 -1.53 -20.12
N ARG A 53 -4.23 -1.63 -20.44
CA ARG A 53 -4.96 -2.89 -20.28
C ARG A 53 -4.38 -3.99 -21.16
N GLU A 54 -4.07 -3.70 -22.42
CA GLU A 54 -3.45 -4.66 -23.34
C GLU A 54 -2.09 -5.15 -22.83
N ARG A 55 -1.26 -4.25 -22.30
CA ARG A 55 0.02 -4.60 -21.64
C ARG A 55 -0.18 -5.52 -20.45
N PHE A 56 -1.17 -5.23 -19.60
CA PHE A 56 -1.49 -6.04 -18.44
C PHE A 56 -1.98 -7.43 -18.86
N GLU A 57 -2.94 -7.52 -19.79
CA GLU A 57 -3.50 -8.78 -20.27
C GLU A 57 -2.45 -9.65 -20.97
N THR A 58 -1.42 -9.05 -21.56
CA THR A 58 -0.31 -9.77 -22.20
C THR A 58 0.76 -10.24 -21.19
N SER A 59 1.11 -9.40 -20.20
CA SER A 59 2.26 -9.66 -19.33
C SER A 59 1.91 -10.20 -17.94
N GLY A 60 0.69 -9.96 -17.47
CA GLY A 60 0.27 -10.20 -16.08
C GLY A 60 0.99 -9.33 -15.03
N ASN A 61 1.79 -8.34 -15.45
CA ASN A 61 2.61 -7.53 -14.55
C ASN A 61 1.80 -6.37 -13.94
N SER A 62 1.30 -6.59 -12.72
CA SER A 62 0.48 -5.58 -12.03
C SER A 62 1.28 -4.34 -11.65
N LEU A 63 2.52 -4.48 -11.15
CA LEU A 63 3.31 -3.33 -10.69
C LEU A 63 3.60 -2.32 -11.81
N ASN A 64 3.86 -2.79 -13.02
CA ASN A 64 3.97 -1.92 -14.19
C ASN A 64 2.63 -1.25 -14.49
N THR A 65 1.55 -2.02 -14.48
CA THR A 65 0.17 -1.51 -14.72
C THR A 65 -0.18 -0.37 -13.75
N LEU A 66 0.20 -0.49 -12.47
CA LEU A 66 -0.04 0.56 -11.48
C LEU A 66 0.73 1.86 -11.78
N ALA A 67 2.02 1.71 -12.12
CA ALA A 67 2.88 2.83 -12.47
C ALA A 67 2.43 3.51 -13.78
N GLU A 68 1.97 2.72 -14.75
CA GLU A 68 1.48 3.19 -16.04
C GLU A 68 0.15 3.95 -15.91
N ASN A 69 -0.79 3.45 -15.10
CA ASN A 69 -2.02 4.19 -14.77
C ASN A 69 -1.68 5.51 -14.06
N SER A 70 -0.76 5.48 -13.10
CA SER A 70 -0.30 6.69 -12.41
C SER A 70 0.33 7.69 -13.38
N LEU A 71 1.16 7.23 -14.32
CA LEU A 71 1.75 8.08 -15.36
C LEU A 71 0.70 8.74 -16.25
N LEU A 72 -0.32 7.99 -16.68
CA LEU A 72 -1.40 8.50 -17.51
C LEU A 72 -2.10 9.66 -16.83
N ILE A 73 -2.50 9.46 -15.57
CA ILE A 73 -3.16 10.50 -14.77
C ILE A 73 -2.21 11.68 -14.49
N ASP A 74 -0.93 11.42 -14.16
CA ASP A 74 0.07 12.48 -13.96
C ASP A 74 0.15 13.41 -15.18
N GLN A 75 0.18 12.85 -16.40
CA GLN A 75 0.25 13.67 -17.61
C GLN A 75 -1.02 14.46 -17.84
N LEU A 76 -2.21 13.88 -17.61
CA LEU A 76 -3.48 14.59 -17.76
C LEU A 76 -3.59 15.74 -16.76
N VAL A 77 -3.26 15.53 -15.49
CA VAL A 77 -3.24 16.58 -14.46
C VAL A 77 -2.29 17.71 -14.85
N ARG A 78 -1.10 17.39 -15.36
CA ARG A 78 -0.14 18.38 -15.85
C ARG A 78 -0.68 19.20 -17.00
N VAL A 79 -1.26 18.55 -18.01
CA VAL A 79 -1.86 19.24 -19.17
C VAL A 79 -2.98 20.17 -18.73
N ILE A 80 -3.89 19.70 -17.88
CA ILE A 80 -5.01 20.50 -17.36
C ILE A 80 -4.49 21.70 -16.56
N PHE A 81 -3.48 21.48 -15.71
CA PHE A 81 -2.86 22.56 -14.93
C PHE A 81 -2.21 23.62 -15.83
N ASP A 82 -1.45 23.22 -16.84
CA ASP A 82 -0.83 24.16 -17.78
C ASP A 82 -1.88 24.95 -18.56
N ILE A 83 -2.97 24.31 -18.98
CA ILE A 83 -4.08 25.01 -19.64
C ILE A 83 -4.67 26.06 -18.68
N ALA A 84 -4.93 25.67 -17.43
CA ALA A 84 -5.47 26.57 -16.42
C ALA A 84 -4.57 27.79 -16.22
N THR A 85 -3.26 27.59 -16.10
CA THR A 85 -2.35 28.67 -15.76
C THR A 85 -1.85 29.51 -16.93
N ASP A 86 -1.74 28.92 -18.12
CA ASP A 86 -1.09 29.56 -19.26
C ASP A 86 -2.11 30.09 -20.28
N ARG A 87 -3.34 29.55 -20.27
CA ARG A 87 -4.38 29.91 -21.25
C ARG A 87 -5.64 30.49 -20.62
N VAL A 88 -6.12 29.93 -19.51
CA VAL A 88 -7.39 30.36 -18.89
C VAL A 88 -7.17 31.56 -17.99
N TYR A 89 -6.21 31.45 -17.06
CA TYR A 89 -5.88 32.50 -16.10
C TYR A 89 -4.39 32.89 -16.20
N PRO A 90 -3.97 33.45 -17.34
CA PRO A 90 -2.58 33.87 -17.53
C PRO A 90 -2.24 35.03 -16.59
N VAL A 91 -1.18 34.86 -15.80
CA VAL A 91 -0.63 35.90 -14.93
C VAL A 91 0.83 36.11 -15.31
N ALA A 92 1.19 37.33 -15.72
CA ALA A 92 2.52 37.64 -16.22
C ALA A 92 3.61 37.47 -15.15
N ASN A 93 3.33 37.86 -13.90
CA ASN A 93 4.23 37.70 -12.76
C ASN A 93 3.43 37.23 -11.55
N ARG A 94 3.59 35.95 -11.17
CA ARG A 94 2.94 35.40 -9.97
C ARG A 94 3.62 35.93 -8.72
N SER A 95 2.83 36.51 -7.83
CA SER A 95 3.26 36.85 -6.47
C SER A 95 3.54 35.57 -5.66
N THR A 96 4.21 35.71 -4.52
CA THR A 96 4.44 34.56 -3.62
C THR A 96 3.12 33.93 -3.16
N SER A 97 2.05 34.71 -2.98
CA SER A 97 0.68 34.22 -2.65
C SER A 97 0.08 33.28 -3.67
N GLU A 98 0.46 33.45 -4.93
CA GLU A 98 -0.17 32.79 -6.07
C GLU A 98 0.60 31.53 -6.50
N ARG A 99 1.65 31.16 -5.75
CA ARG A 99 2.38 29.92 -5.96
C ARG A 99 1.52 28.74 -5.51
N LEU A 100 1.42 27.75 -6.39
CA LEU A 100 0.60 26.56 -6.23
C LEU A 100 1.40 25.32 -6.62
N SER A 101 1.33 24.27 -5.82
CA SER A 101 1.86 22.96 -6.18
C SER A 101 0.75 21.90 -6.13
N VAL A 102 0.72 21.04 -7.14
CA VAL A 102 -0.18 19.89 -7.19
C VAL A 102 0.58 18.64 -6.77
N ILE A 103 0.03 17.94 -5.79
CA ILE A 103 0.66 16.80 -5.13
C ILE A 103 -0.32 15.63 -5.17
N ALA A 104 0.16 14.45 -5.54
CA ALA A 104 -0.58 13.21 -5.36
C ALA A 104 -0.36 12.71 -3.93
N ILE A 105 -1.43 12.22 -3.29
CA ILE A 105 -1.37 11.66 -1.93
C ILE A 105 -1.95 10.23 -1.92
N GLY A 106 -1.79 9.52 -0.80
CA GLY A 106 -2.33 8.16 -0.66
C GLY A 106 -1.82 7.18 -1.73
N GLY A 107 -2.72 6.34 -2.26
CA GLY A 107 -2.36 5.35 -3.29
C GLY A 107 -1.83 5.96 -4.58
N TYR A 108 -2.37 7.11 -4.97
CA TYR A 108 -1.89 7.85 -6.13
C TYR A 108 -0.48 8.45 -5.89
N GLY A 109 -0.25 8.94 -4.67
CA GLY A 109 1.05 9.43 -4.21
C GLY A 109 2.14 8.37 -4.33
N ARG A 110 1.85 7.11 -3.95
CA ARG A 110 2.76 5.98 -4.10
C ARG A 110 2.98 5.52 -5.56
N GLY A 111 2.21 6.03 -6.52
CA GLY A 111 2.24 5.54 -7.90
C GLY A 111 1.58 4.16 -8.05
N GLU A 112 0.62 3.84 -7.16
CA GLU A 112 -0.03 2.53 -7.06
C GLU A 112 -1.50 2.58 -7.51
N LEU A 113 -1.79 3.26 -8.63
CA LEU A 113 -3.17 3.32 -9.16
C LEU A 113 -3.56 2.02 -9.88
N ALA A 114 -4.43 1.22 -9.26
CA ALA A 114 -5.13 0.16 -9.99
C ALA A 114 -6.16 0.77 -10.97
N PRO A 115 -6.59 0.02 -12.00
CA PRO A 115 -7.68 0.44 -12.88
C PRO A 115 -8.89 0.90 -12.07
N HIS A 116 -9.58 1.96 -12.48
CA HIS A 116 -10.73 2.52 -11.74
C HIS A 116 -10.44 3.00 -10.30
N SER A 117 -9.19 3.11 -9.86
CA SER A 117 -8.88 3.69 -8.53
C SER A 117 -9.20 5.17 -8.48
N ASP A 118 -9.61 5.64 -7.30
CA ASP A 118 -9.78 7.06 -7.01
C ASP A 118 -8.43 7.79 -7.12
N ILE A 119 -8.49 9.06 -7.49
CA ILE A 119 -7.34 9.95 -7.61
C ILE A 119 -7.38 10.94 -6.45
N ASP A 120 -6.38 10.92 -5.59
CA ASP A 120 -6.28 11.84 -4.46
C ASP A 120 -5.25 12.94 -4.72
N LEU A 121 -5.71 14.19 -4.78
CA LEU A 121 -4.90 15.39 -5.02
C LEU A 121 -4.84 16.31 -3.80
N MET A 122 -3.69 16.94 -3.60
CA MET A 122 -3.53 18.06 -2.69
C MET A 122 -2.97 19.27 -3.44
N PHE A 123 -3.69 20.38 -3.34
CA PHE A 123 -3.30 21.68 -3.85
C PHE A 123 -2.64 22.47 -2.72
N LEU A 124 -1.32 22.52 -2.76
CA LEU A 124 -0.51 23.16 -1.72
C LEU A 124 -0.26 24.62 -2.08
N HIS A 125 -0.50 25.50 -1.11
CA HIS A 125 -0.21 26.93 -1.19
C HIS A 125 0.64 27.39 0.01
N PRO A 126 1.34 28.53 -0.06
CA PRO A 126 2.30 28.91 0.97
C PRO A 126 1.67 29.43 2.26
N TYR A 127 0.56 30.17 2.20
CA TYR A 127 -0.08 30.75 3.39
C TYR A 127 -1.61 30.77 3.27
N LYS A 128 -2.22 31.91 2.95
CA LYS A 128 -3.66 32.04 2.72
C LYS A 128 -3.95 31.72 1.26
N GLN A 129 -5.08 31.07 1.03
CA GLN A 129 -5.54 30.79 -0.33
C GLN A 129 -5.87 32.12 -1.02
N ALA A 130 -5.14 32.42 -2.08
CA ALA A 130 -5.43 33.58 -2.93
C ALA A 130 -6.58 33.26 -3.91
N PRO A 131 -7.39 34.25 -4.34
CA PRO A 131 -8.47 34.01 -5.31
C PRO A 131 -8.01 33.35 -6.60
N TYR A 132 -6.79 33.68 -7.07
CA TYR A 132 -6.17 33.02 -8.22
C TYR A 132 -6.02 31.51 -8.03
N ILE A 133 -5.59 31.08 -6.84
CA ILE A 133 -5.43 29.65 -6.54
C ILE A 133 -6.79 28.95 -6.57
N GLU A 134 -7.82 29.58 -6.02
CA GLU A 134 -9.18 29.04 -6.06
C GLU A 134 -9.66 28.80 -7.50
N GLN A 135 -9.46 29.79 -8.39
CA GLN A 135 -9.80 29.66 -9.82
C GLN A 135 -9.06 28.51 -10.51
N ILE A 136 -7.76 28.36 -10.26
CA ILE A 136 -6.96 27.27 -10.85
C ILE A 136 -7.44 25.91 -10.32
N VAL A 137 -7.64 25.79 -9.01
CA VAL A 137 -8.09 24.55 -8.38
C VAL A 137 -9.47 24.14 -8.90
N GLU A 138 -10.42 25.07 -8.92
CA GLU A 138 -11.77 24.84 -9.41
C GLU A 138 -11.76 24.38 -10.88
N PHE A 139 -11.00 25.06 -11.73
CA PHE A 139 -10.86 24.66 -13.13
C PHE A 139 -10.28 23.25 -13.28
N VAL A 140 -9.20 22.93 -12.56
CA VAL A 140 -8.57 21.61 -12.63
C VAL A 140 -9.54 20.51 -12.19
N LEU A 141 -10.24 20.71 -11.06
CA LEU A 141 -11.19 19.74 -10.52
C LEU A 141 -12.35 19.48 -11.48
N TYR A 142 -12.96 20.55 -12.00
CA TYR A 142 -14.05 20.44 -12.95
C TYR A 142 -13.65 19.74 -14.23
N MET A 143 -12.45 20.01 -14.75
CA MET A 143 -11.93 19.30 -15.92
C MET A 143 -11.77 17.81 -15.62
N LEU A 144 -11.20 17.43 -14.47
CA LEU A 144 -11.04 16.02 -14.10
C LEU A 144 -12.39 15.31 -13.91
N TRP A 145 -13.38 15.96 -13.29
CA TRP A 145 -14.74 15.41 -13.16
C TRP A 145 -15.43 15.27 -14.51
N ASP A 146 -15.25 16.21 -15.44
CA ASP A 146 -15.78 16.11 -16.81
C ASP A 146 -15.19 14.91 -17.56
N LEU A 147 -13.95 14.49 -17.23
CA LEU A 147 -13.35 13.24 -17.74
C LEU A 147 -13.97 11.97 -17.15
N GLY A 148 -14.84 12.10 -16.14
CA GLY A 148 -15.45 10.98 -15.42
C GLY A 148 -14.56 10.37 -14.34
N LEU A 149 -13.50 11.08 -13.92
CA LEU A 149 -12.58 10.63 -12.89
C LEU A 149 -13.15 10.91 -11.50
N ASN A 150 -13.02 9.94 -10.58
CA ASN A 150 -13.33 10.16 -9.17
C ASN A 150 -12.12 10.80 -8.47
N VAL A 151 -12.27 12.06 -8.03
CA VAL A 151 -11.17 12.86 -7.48
C VAL A 151 -11.45 13.26 -6.04
N GLY A 152 -10.70 12.66 -5.11
CA GLY A 152 -10.53 13.18 -3.77
C GLY A 152 -9.57 14.37 -3.80
N HIS A 153 -9.89 15.47 -3.11
CA HIS A 153 -9.00 16.63 -3.11
C HIS A 153 -8.95 17.35 -1.76
N SER A 154 -7.88 18.10 -1.57
CA SER A 154 -7.77 19.09 -0.51
C SER A 154 -6.92 20.28 -0.95
N THR A 155 -7.24 21.47 -0.45
CA THR A 155 -6.45 22.69 -0.66
C THR A 155 -5.94 23.15 0.69
N ARG A 156 -4.63 23.20 0.87
CA ARG A 156 -4.01 23.39 2.20
C ARG A 156 -2.76 24.23 2.14
N SER A 157 -2.52 24.98 3.21
CA SER A 157 -1.21 25.57 3.48
C SER A 157 -0.24 24.55 4.08
N ILE A 158 1.06 24.84 4.06
CA ILE A 158 2.04 24.02 4.78
C ILE A 158 1.68 23.93 6.27
N ASN A 159 1.33 25.04 6.90
CA ASN A 159 0.94 25.08 8.31
C ASN A 159 -0.31 24.24 8.60
N ASP A 160 -1.30 24.24 7.70
CA ASP A 160 -2.48 23.38 7.84
C ASP A 160 -2.13 21.90 7.72
N CYS A 161 -1.25 21.53 6.79
CA CYS A 161 -0.76 20.17 6.66
C CYS A 161 -0.12 19.67 7.96
N ILE A 162 0.80 20.45 8.53
CA ILE A 162 1.49 20.10 9.78
C ILE A 162 0.51 20.03 10.96
N ARG A 163 -0.34 21.04 11.13
CA ARG A 163 -1.34 21.08 12.21
C ARG A 163 -2.27 19.87 12.14
N LEU A 164 -2.86 19.59 10.97
CA LEU A 164 -3.78 18.47 10.79
C LEU A 164 -3.08 17.11 10.95
N SER A 165 -1.79 16.99 10.61
CA SER A 165 -1.04 15.76 10.84
C SER A 165 -0.78 15.46 12.32
N LYS A 166 -0.77 16.48 13.20
CA LYS A 166 -0.64 16.26 14.65
C LYS A 166 -1.92 15.67 15.24
N ASP A 167 -3.07 16.01 14.66
CA ASP A 167 -4.39 15.65 15.19
C ASP A 167 -5.02 14.41 14.49
N ASP A 168 -4.68 14.15 13.22
CA ASP A 168 -5.27 13.08 12.41
C ASP A 168 -4.22 12.17 11.75
N ILE A 169 -4.19 10.92 12.23
CA ILE A 169 -3.33 9.84 11.71
C ILE A 169 -3.55 9.57 10.21
N LYS A 170 -4.77 9.78 9.68
CA LYS A 170 -5.05 9.59 8.25
C LYS A 170 -4.37 10.67 7.44
N VAL A 171 -4.41 11.93 7.89
CA VAL A 171 -3.69 13.03 7.23
C VAL A 171 -2.18 12.79 7.31
N GLN A 172 -1.66 12.44 8.49
CA GLN A 172 -0.25 12.08 8.67
C GLN A 172 0.18 10.99 7.67
N THR A 173 -0.58 9.89 7.59
CA THR A 173 -0.26 8.78 6.68
C THR A 173 -0.37 9.18 5.21
N SER A 174 -1.35 9.99 4.85
CA SER A 174 -1.55 10.45 3.48
C SER A 174 -0.38 11.35 3.01
N LEU A 175 0.12 12.23 3.88
CA LEU A 175 1.29 13.07 3.61
C LEU A 175 2.59 12.28 3.58
N LEU A 176 2.70 11.19 4.35
CA LEU A 176 3.84 10.27 4.24
C LEU A 176 3.98 9.72 2.81
N ASP A 177 2.87 9.55 2.09
CA ASP A 177 2.84 9.08 0.69
C ASP A 177 2.85 10.20 -0.35
N ALA A 178 3.03 11.46 0.06
CA ALA A 178 2.97 12.58 -0.84
C ALA A 178 4.04 12.53 -1.94
N ARG A 179 3.62 12.77 -3.19
CA ARG A 179 4.48 12.84 -4.37
C ARG A 179 4.15 14.06 -5.20
N TRP A 180 5.15 14.88 -5.46
CA TRP A 180 4.99 16.05 -6.31
C TRP A 180 4.59 15.65 -7.74
N LEU A 181 3.54 16.29 -8.25
CA LEU A 181 3.09 16.12 -9.63
C LEU A 181 3.54 17.27 -10.51
N TRP A 182 3.21 18.51 -10.10
CA TRP A 182 3.38 19.72 -10.91
C TRP A 182 3.31 21.02 -10.10
N GLY A 183 3.56 22.15 -10.76
CA GLY A 183 3.57 23.49 -10.17
C GLY A 183 4.86 23.82 -9.41
N GLU A 184 4.76 24.62 -8.34
CA GLU A 184 5.91 25.12 -7.59
C GLU A 184 6.61 24.03 -6.78
N GLN A 185 7.72 23.52 -7.31
CA GLN A 185 8.45 22.40 -6.68
C GLN A 185 9.10 22.80 -5.33
N ARG A 186 9.50 24.08 -5.15
CA ARG A 186 10.10 24.51 -3.88
C ARG A 186 9.11 24.36 -2.73
N LEU A 187 7.85 24.68 -2.96
CA LEU A 187 6.78 24.60 -1.96
C LEU A 187 6.57 23.16 -1.45
N PHE A 188 6.64 22.17 -2.34
CA PHE A 188 6.59 20.76 -1.95
C PHE A 188 7.80 20.34 -1.11
N ARG A 189 9.01 20.80 -1.46
CA ARG A 189 10.21 20.51 -0.67
C ARG A 189 10.11 21.10 0.74
N ASP A 190 9.65 22.35 0.85
CA ASP A 190 9.47 23.02 2.14
C ASP A 190 8.46 22.25 3.02
N LEU A 191 7.36 21.74 2.44
CA LEU A 191 6.42 20.84 3.13
C LEU A 191 7.10 19.55 3.61
N GLN A 192 7.90 18.89 2.77
CA GLN A 192 8.57 17.64 3.14
C GLN A 192 9.57 17.85 4.28
N GLU A 193 10.36 18.92 4.22
CA GLU A 193 11.32 19.30 5.26
C GLU A 193 10.61 19.53 6.59
N GLN A 194 9.55 20.34 6.60
CA GLN A 194 8.80 20.64 7.83
C GLN A 194 8.05 19.42 8.37
N TYR A 195 7.46 18.59 7.50
CA TYR A 195 6.79 17.35 7.89
C TYR A 195 7.77 16.37 8.54
N ASN A 196 8.96 16.19 7.96
CA ASN A 196 9.96 15.32 8.54
C ASN A 196 10.45 15.84 9.91
N ALA A 197 10.64 17.15 10.05
CA ALA A 197 11.11 17.76 11.29
C ALA A 197 10.08 17.68 12.42
N GLU A 198 8.82 18.03 12.15
CA GLU A 198 7.79 18.18 13.19
C GLU A 198 6.94 16.93 13.43
N ILE A 199 6.80 16.05 12.43
CA ILE A 199 5.84 14.94 12.47
C ILE A 199 6.54 13.58 12.53
N VAL A 200 7.63 13.40 11.78
CA VAL A 200 8.32 12.09 11.69
C VAL A 200 9.37 11.96 12.79
N THR A 201 10.30 12.92 12.87
CA THR A 201 11.44 12.88 13.79
C THR A 201 10.97 12.77 15.23
N GLY A 202 11.41 11.72 15.94
CA GLY A 202 11.10 11.54 17.37
C GLY A 202 9.73 10.90 17.69
N HIS A 203 8.83 10.76 16.73
CA HIS A 203 7.43 10.33 16.96
C HIS A 203 7.13 8.87 16.58
N GLY A 204 8.17 8.08 16.29
CA GLY A 204 8.07 6.68 15.86
C GLY A 204 7.15 5.79 16.71
N PRO A 205 7.33 5.73 18.05
CA PRO A 205 6.49 4.89 18.90
C PRO A 205 4.99 5.20 18.83
N GLY A 206 4.62 6.48 18.83
CA GLY A 206 3.22 6.91 18.75
C GLY A 206 2.59 6.56 17.40
N PHE A 207 3.33 6.71 16.31
CA PHE A 207 2.86 6.31 14.98
C PHE A 207 2.62 4.80 14.87
N VAL A 208 3.54 3.99 15.42
CA VAL A 208 3.40 2.53 15.47
C VAL A 208 2.14 2.13 16.22
N GLU A 209 1.96 2.65 17.43
CA GLU A 209 0.78 2.35 18.26
C GLU A 209 -0.52 2.73 17.54
N ALA A 210 -0.58 3.93 16.96
CA ALA A 210 -1.75 4.39 16.23
C ALA A 210 -2.09 3.48 15.05
N LYS A 211 -1.08 3.00 14.30
CA LYS A 211 -1.29 2.12 13.15
C LYS A 211 -1.67 0.70 13.52
N LEU A 212 -1.13 0.16 14.60
CA LEU A 212 -1.54 -1.15 15.12
C LEU A 212 -3.00 -1.10 15.60
N ARG A 213 -3.40 -0.02 16.27
CA ARG A 213 -4.80 0.21 16.66
C ARG A 213 -5.73 0.33 15.44
N GLU A 214 -5.38 1.11 14.43
CA GLU A 214 -6.16 1.25 13.17
C GLU A 214 -6.38 -0.12 12.49
N ARG A 215 -5.33 -0.96 12.47
CA ARG A 215 -5.41 -2.34 11.98
C ARG A 215 -6.39 -3.17 12.82
N ASP A 216 -6.24 -3.18 14.13
CA ASP A 216 -7.06 -4.02 15.01
C ASP A 216 -8.55 -3.63 14.96
N GLU A 217 -8.85 -2.34 14.89
CA GLU A 217 -10.21 -1.82 14.68
C GLU A 217 -10.78 -2.19 13.31
N ARG A 218 -9.96 -2.22 12.26
CA ARG A 218 -10.36 -2.70 10.94
C ARG A 218 -10.71 -4.19 10.98
N LEU A 219 -9.83 -5.02 11.55
CA LEU A 219 -10.01 -6.47 11.61
C LEU A 219 -11.27 -6.87 12.39
N LYS A 220 -11.56 -6.18 13.50
CA LYS A 220 -12.82 -6.36 14.25
C LYS A 220 -14.07 -6.12 13.41
N ARG A 221 -14.03 -5.16 12.47
CA ARG A 221 -15.17 -4.84 11.58
C ARG A 221 -15.30 -5.81 10.41
N THR A 222 -14.18 -6.27 9.85
CA THR A 222 -14.17 -7.16 8.67
C THR A 222 -14.27 -8.65 9.01
N GLY A 223 -14.12 -9.00 10.30
CA GLY A 223 -14.07 -10.37 10.78
C GLY A 223 -12.63 -10.86 10.99
N ASP A 224 -12.44 -11.65 12.05
CA ASP A 224 -11.11 -12.06 12.51
C ASP A 224 -10.53 -13.29 11.78
N THR A 225 -11.29 -13.90 10.88
CA THR A 225 -10.84 -15.03 10.07
C THR A 225 -10.28 -14.58 8.73
N ARG A 226 -9.19 -15.23 8.32
CA ARG A 226 -8.62 -15.08 6.98
C ARG A 226 -9.35 -15.94 5.95
N TYR A 227 -10.01 -17.01 6.40
CA TYR A 227 -10.62 -18.03 5.56
C TYR A 227 -12.10 -17.73 5.32
N VAL A 228 -12.37 -16.56 4.75
CA VAL A 228 -13.70 -16.17 4.29
C VAL A 228 -13.89 -16.68 2.86
N LEU A 229 -15.08 -17.21 2.55
CA LEU A 229 -15.39 -17.75 1.23
C LEU A 229 -15.32 -16.68 0.12
N GLU A 230 -15.80 -15.48 0.41
CA GLU A 230 -15.72 -14.30 -0.47
C GLU A 230 -14.89 -13.19 0.19
N PRO A 231 -13.55 -13.31 0.18
CA PRO A 231 -12.69 -12.41 0.94
C PRO A 231 -12.60 -11.02 0.29
N ASN A 232 -12.36 -10.00 1.12
CA ASN A 232 -11.99 -8.68 0.67
C ASN A 232 -10.46 -8.58 0.50
N ILE A 233 -9.98 -8.34 -0.71
CA ILE A 233 -8.54 -8.36 -1.04
C ILE A 233 -7.76 -7.19 -0.46
N LYS A 234 -8.44 -6.09 -0.11
CA LYS A 234 -7.83 -4.85 0.37
C LYS A 234 -7.89 -4.75 1.88
N GLU A 235 -9.09 -4.77 2.45
CA GLU A 235 -9.33 -4.51 3.87
C GLU A 235 -9.32 -5.79 4.72
N GLY A 236 -9.42 -6.97 4.10
CA GLY A 236 -9.43 -8.27 4.78
C GLY A 236 -8.10 -8.60 5.49
N LYS A 237 -8.14 -9.59 6.39
CA LYS A 237 -6.99 -10.02 7.18
C LYS A 237 -5.88 -10.65 6.31
N GLY A 238 -4.74 -9.97 6.20
CA GLY A 238 -3.68 -10.32 5.28
C GLY A 238 -3.87 -9.76 3.86
N GLY A 239 -4.76 -8.78 3.67
CA GLY A 239 -4.96 -8.08 2.40
C GLY A 239 -3.95 -6.96 2.16
N LEU A 240 -4.17 -6.20 1.08
CA LEU A 240 -3.27 -5.10 0.67
C LEU A 240 -3.08 -4.04 1.76
N ARG A 241 -4.08 -3.77 2.60
CA ARG A 241 -3.97 -2.79 3.68
C ARG A 241 -2.93 -3.19 4.73
N ASP A 242 -2.76 -4.48 4.98
CA ASP A 242 -1.71 -4.95 5.90
C ASP A 242 -0.33 -4.69 5.30
N LEU A 243 -0.12 -4.99 4.00
CA LEU A 243 1.13 -4.67 3.32
C LEU A 243 1.42 -3.16 3.31
N GLN A 244 0.40 -2.33 3.03
CA GLN A 244 0.51 -0.88 3.10
C GLN A 244 0.89 -0.41 4.51
N THR A 245 0.31 -1.02 5.55
CA THR A 245 0.67 -0.72 6.95
C THR A 245 2.15 -1.03 7.20
N LEU A 246 2.67 -2.15 6.70
CA LEU A 246 4.10 -2.46 6.80
C LEU A 246 4.96 -1.42 6.08
N SER A 247 4.57 -1.03 4.87
CA SER A 247 5.27 0.01 4.09
C SER A 247 5.29 1.36 4.81
N TRP A 248 4.16 1.79 5.38
CA TRP A 248 4.08 3.05 6.14
C TRP A 248 4.93 3.02 7.40
N LEU A 249 4.86 1.95 8.19
CA LEU A 249 5.69 1.78 9.38
C LEU A 249 7.18 1.83 9.01
N THR A 250 7.54 1.14 7.94
CA THR A 250 8.90 1.11 7.41
C THR A 250 9.39 2.50 7.02
N LYS A 251 8.61 3.21 6.21
CA LYS A 251 8.94 4.55 5.73
C LYS A 251 9.02 5.57 6.86
N PHE A 252 8.10 5.51 7.82
CA PHE A 252 8.06 6.44 8.94
C PHE A 252 9.22 6.22 9.91
N LEU A 253 9.56 4.96 10.21
CA LEU A 253 10.59 4.64 11.22
C LEU A 253 12.01 4.71 10.69
N TYR A 254 12.21 4.34 9.42
CA TYR A 254 13.55 4.17 8.85
C TYR A 254 13.84 5.12 7.70
N GLY A 255 12.86 5.89 7.22
CA GLY A 255 13.03 6.80 6.08
C GLY A 255 13.22 6.09 4.73
N VAL A 256 13.04 4.77 4.68
CA VAL A 256 13.24 3.96 3.47
C VAL A 256 11.91 3.74 2.74
N SER A 257 11.94 3.84 1.40
CA SER A 257 10.75 3.62 0.57
C SER A 257 10.70 2.21 -0.05
N ASN A 258 11.82 1.47 -0.01
CA ASN A 258 11.89 0.10 -0.50
C ASN A 258 12.11 -0.88 0.67
N LEU A 259 11.27 -1.90 0.78
CA LEU A 259 11.42 -2.93 1.81
C LEU A 259 12.69 -3.76 1.66
N SER A 260 13.34 -3.82 0.49
CA SER A 260 14.66 -4.45 0.36
C SER A 260 15.72 -3.74 1.22
N GLU A 261 15.56 -2.45 1.51
CA GLU A 261 16.49 -1.70 2.36
C GLU A 261 16.38 -2.13 3.85
N LEU A 262 15.27 -2.76 4.24
CA LEU A 262 15.10 -3.31 5.60
C LEU A 262 15.99 -4.51 5.89
N GLU A 263 16.50 -5.17 4.85
CA GLU A 263 17.46 -6.26 5.02
C GLU A 263 18.77 -5.74 5.62
N ALA A 264 19.27 -4.61 5.12
CA ALA A 264 20.48 -3.96 5.65
C ALA A 264 20.29 -3.49 7.10
N LEU A 265 19.06 -3.21 7.51
CA LEU A 265 18.69 -2.79 8.87
C LEU A 265 18.40 -3.96 9.82
N ASN A 266 18.57 -5.21 9.37
CA ASN A 266 18.26 -6.43 10.12
C ASN A 266 16.81 -6.52 10.65
N VAL A 267 15.89 -5.79 10.03
CA VAL A 267 14.45 -5.83 10.38
C VAL A 267 13.80 -7.03 9.72
N PHE A 268 14.09 -7.22 8.43
CA PHE A 268 13.63 -8.36 7.64
C PHE A 268 14.79 -9.17 7.11
N THR A 269 14.57 -10.46 6.94
CA THR A 269 15.48 -11.34 6.20
C THR A 269 15.21 -11.23 4.69
N SER A 270 16.12 -11.68 3.83
CA SER A 270 15.87 -11.75 2.38
C SER A 270 14.65 -12.62 2.04
N GLN A 271 14.36 -13.61 2.88
CA GLN A 271 13.14 -14.43 2.76
C GLN A 271 11.88 -13.63 3.06
N ASP A 272 11.89 -12.81 4.12
CA ASP A 272 10.76 -11.93 4.47
C ASP A 272 10.50 -10.91 3.33
N VAL A 273 11.56 -10.32 2.77
CA VAL A 273 11.47 -9.40 1.61
C VAL A 273 10.90 -10.10 0.37
N ASN A 274 11.32 -11.34 0.10
CA ASN A 274 10.78 -12.13 -1.00
C ASN A 274 9.30 -12.49 -0.80
N LEU A 275 8.91 -12.84 0.43
CA LEU A 275 7.51 -13.10 0.77
C LEU A 275 6.65 -11.84 0.59
N TYR A 276 7.14 -10.69 1.04
CA TYR A 276 6.45 -9.41 0.84
C TYR A 276 6.26 -9.14 -0.66
N THR A 277 7.34 -9.23 -1.44
CA THR A 277 7.31 -8.96 -2.88
C THR A 277 6.31 -9.87 -3.60
N LYS A 278 6.32 -11.17 -3.30
CA LYS A 278 5.38 -12.15 -3.88
C LYS A 278 3.93 -11.86 -3.50
N ALA A 279 3.67 -11.60 -2.22
CA ALA A 279 2.32 -11.31 -1.75
C ALA A 279 1.80 -9.99 -2.33
N HIS A 280 2.66 -8.98 -2.40
CA HIS A 280 2.34 -7.68 -2.98
C HIS A 280 1.99 -7.78 -4.46
N ASP A 281 2.86 -8.40 -5.27
CA ASP A 281 2.63 -8.62 -6.69
C ASP A 281 1.35 -9.45 -6.94
N PHE A 282 1.19 -10.56 -6.21
CA PHE A 282 0.00 -11.40 -6.35
C PHE A 282 -1.29 -10.67 -6.02
N LEU A 283 -1.37 -9.97 -4.88
CA LEU A 283 -2.59 -9.28 -4.46
C LEU A 283 -2.95 -8.12 -5.40
N TRP A 284 -1.95 -7.40 -5.93
CA TRP A 284 -2.19 -6.37 -6.93
C TRP A 284 -2.62 -6.95 -8.28
N THR A 285 -2.05 -8.07 -8.72
CA THR A 285 -2.49 -8.75 -9.94
C THR A 285 -3.94 -9.20 -9.83
N VAL A 286 -4.33 -9.76 -8.68
CA VAL A 286 -5.73 -10.09 -8.39
C VAL A 286 -6.62 -8.84 -8.42
N ARG A 287 -6.19 -7.73 -7.80
CA ARG A 287 -6.94 -6.46 -7.80
C ARG A 287 -7.14 -5.89 -9.19
N CYS A 288 -6.09 -5.88 -10.02
CA CYS A 288 -6.17 -5.40 -11.40
C CYS A 288 -7.16 -6.25 -12.21
N HIS A 289 -7.09 -7.58 -12.13
CA HIS A 289 -8.08 -8.44 -12.79
C HIS A 289 -9.50 -8.19 -12.29
N LEU A 290 -9.68 -8.07 -10.97
CA LEU A 290 -10.98 -7.80 -10.35
C LEU A 290 -11.59 -6.50 -10.87
N HIS A 291 -10.81 -5.43 -10.90
CA HIS A 291 -11.27 -4.12 -11.39
C HIS A 291 -11.58 -4.13 -12.89
N TYR A 292 -10.74 -4.76 -13.73
CA TYR A 292 -11.01 -4.88 -15.16
C TYR A 292 -12.23 -5.76 -15.47
N LEU A 293 -12.48 -6.81 -14.68
CA LEU A 293 -13.66 -7.66 -14.83
C LEU A 293 -14.93 -6.93 -14.38
N ALA A 294 -14.87 -6.21 -13.26
CA ALA A 294 -16.03 -5.50 -12.71
C ALA A 294 -16.34 -4.19 -13.43
N GLY A 295 -15.36 -3.57 -14.09
CA GLY A 295 -15.49 -2.24 -14.72
C GLY A 295 -15.66 -1.09 -13.72
N ARG A 296 -15.38 -1.34 -12.44
CA ARG A 296 -15.56 -0.41 -11.31
C ARG A 296 -14.62 -0.78 -10.16
N PRO A 297 -14.46 0.08 -9.14
CA PRO A 297 -13.84 -0.33 -7.88
C PRO A 297 -14.61 -1.50 -7.28
N GLU A 298 -13.92 -2.62 -7.11
CA GLU A 298 -14.44 -3.82 -6.47
C GLU A 298 -13.31 -4.49 -5.70
N GLU A 299 -13.58 -4.91 -4.47
CA GLU A 299 -12.55 -5.45 -3.57
C GLU A 299 -12.95 -6.83 -3.05
N ARG A 300 -14.15 -7.33 -3.33
CA ARG A 300 -14.62 -8.65 -2.93
C ARG A 300 -14.39 -9.67 -4.04
N LEU A 301 -13.76 -10.79 -3.69
CA LEU A 301 -13.68 -11.96 -4.55
C LEU A 301 -14.94 -12.81 -4.40
N THR A 302 -16.01 -12.48 -5.13
CA THR A 302 -17.22 -13.31 -5.19
C THR A 302 -16.97 -14.59 -5.96
N PHE A 303 -17.77 -15.64 -5.73
CA PHE A 303 -17.52 -16.97 -6.32
C PHE A 303 -17.41 -16.97 -7.86
N ASP A 304 -18.24 -16.20 -8.54
CA ASP A 304 -18.21 -16.02 -9.99
C ASP A 304 -16.90 -15.39 -10.46
N VAL A 305 -16.44 -14.35 -9.76
CA VAL A 305 -15.19 -13.66 -10.10
C VAL A 305 -13.97 -14.50 -9.77
N GLN A 306 -14.00 -15.29 -8.69
CA GLN A 306 -12.93 -16.23 -8.34
C GLN A 306 -12.62 -17.18 -9.50
N LYS A 307 -13.67 -17.67 -10.19
CA LYS A 307 -13.53 -18.51 -11.39
C LYS A 307 -12.84 -17.79 -12.53
N CYS A 308 -13.35 -16.62 -12.91
CA CYS A 308 -12.78 -15.85 -14.01
C CYS A 308 -11.32 -15.44 -13.76
N ILE A 309 -10.99 -15.03 -12.53
CA ILE A 309 -9.60 -14.65 -12.17
C ILE A 309 -8.69 -15.88 -12.15
N GLY A 310 -9.15 -17.01 -11.60
CA GLY A 310 -8.39 -18.26 -11.62
C GLY A 310 -8.00 -18.68 -13.04
N GLU A 311 -8.93 -18.60 -13.99
CA GLU A 311 -8.68 -18.87 -15.41
C GLU A 311 -7.71 -17.86 -16.04
N LYS A 312 -7.91 -16.55 -15.82
CA LYS A 312 -7.04 -15.49 -16.35
C LYS A 312 -5.61 -15.55 -15.81
N MET A 313 -5.44 -16.01 -14.57
CA MET A 313 -4.14 -16.23 -13.94
C MET A 313 -3.58 -17.64 -14.19
N HIS A 314 -4.18 -18.40 -15.11
CA HIS A 314 -3.73 -19.71 -15.59
C HIS A 314 -3.69 -20.82 -14.51
N TYR A 315 -4.61 -20.79 -13.54
CA TYR A 315 -4.81 -21.91 -12.63
C TYR A 315 -5.59 -23.03 -13.32
N ALA A 316 -4.86 -24.02 -13.84
CA ALA A 316 -5.44 -25.22 -14.45
C ALA A 316 -6.04 -26.21 -13.43
N ASP A 317 -7.02 -26.99 -13.85
CA ASP A 317 -7.53 -28.12 -13.08
C ASP A 317 -6.45 -29.19 -12.86
N ARG A 318 -6.54 -29.90 -11.72
CA ARG A 318 -5.75 -31.10 -11.44
C ARG A 318 -6.69 -32.21 -10.94
N ILE A 319 -6.21 -33.45 -10.97
CA ILE A 319 -6.97 -34.60 -10.47
C ILE A 319 -7.39 -34.31 -9.01
N GLY A 320 -8.70 -34.22 -8.79
CA GLY A 320 -9.32 -34.00 -7.48
C GLY A 320 -9.30 -32.56 -6.94
N VAL A 321 -8.81 -31.55 -7.68
CA VAL A 321 -8.83 -30.14 -7.26
C VAL A 321 -9.01 -29.22 -8.47
N SER A 322 -10.05 -28.39 -8.44
CA SER A 322 -10.33 -27.40 -9.50
C SER A 322 -9.33 -26.24 -9.52
N GLY A 323 -9.19 -25.58 -10.68
CA GLY A 323 -8.36 -24.39 -10.87
C GLY A 323 -8.73 -23.26 -9.90
N VAL A 324 -10.03 -23.08 -9.64
CA VAL A 324 -10.55 -22.14 -8.64
C VAL A 324 -10.07 -22.46 -7.23
N GLU A 325 -10.18 -23.72 -6.81
CA GLU A 325 -9.72 -24.13 -5.48
C GLU A 325 -8.20 -23.95 -5.34
N ARG A 326 -7.44 -24.19 -6.42
CA ARG A 326 -5.99 -23.91 -6.45
C ARG A 326 -5.70 -22.41 -6.33
N PHE A 327 -6.43 -21.57 -7.05
CA PHE A 327 -6.32 -20.11 -6.96
C PHE A 327 -6.62 -19.63 -5.54
N MET A 328 -7.76 -20.03 -4.98
CA MET A 328 -8.16 -19.65 -3.62
C MET A 328 -7.20 -20.18 -2.55
N LYS A 329 -6.68 -21.40 -2.71
CA LYS A 329 -5.62 -21.92 -1.86
C LYS A 329 -4.38 -21.03 -1.90
N HIS A 330 -3.95 -20.59 -3.07
CA HIS A 330 -2.81 -19.69 -3.20
C HIS A 330 -3.10 -18.32 -2.57
N TYR A 331 -4.29 -17.77 -2.77
CA TYR A 331 -4.73 -16.53 -2.12
C TYR A 331 -4.62 -16.62 -0.60
N PHE A 332 -5.14 -17.68 0.03
CA PHE A 332 -5.06 -17.85 1.48
C PHE A 332 -3.63 -18.05 1.99
N LEU A 333 -2.75 -18.67 1.20
CA LEU A 333 -1.32 -18.76 1.53
C LEU A 333 -0.65 -17.38 1.50
N MET A 334 -0.94 -16.56 0.48
CA MET A 334 -0.41 -15.19 0.41
C MET A 334 -0.92 -14.33 1.56
N ALA A 335 -2.23 -14.37 1.86
CA ALA A 335 -2.79 -13.65 3.01
C ALA A 335 -2.19 -14.13 4.35
N LYS A 336 -1.83 -15.42 4.45
CA LYS A 336 -1.11 -15.97 5.61
C LYS A 336 0.28 -15.38 5.74
N ASP A 337 1.03 -15.32 4.66
CA ASP A 337 2.39 -14.79 4.65
C ASP A 337 2.40 -13.30 5.00
N VAL A 338 1.43 -12.51 4.52
CA VAL A 338 1.24 -11.09 4.91
C VAL A 338 1.06 -10.93 6.42
N GLY A 339 0.24 -11.79 7.05
CA GLY A 339 0.06 -11.76 8.50
C GLY A 339 1.31 -12.16 9.27
N ASN A 340 2.11 -13.08 8.73
CA ASN A 340 3.39 -13.46 9.32
C ASN A 340 4.39 -12.30 9.29
N LEU A 341 4.51 -11.60 8.15
CA LEU A 341 5.34 -10.40 8.02
C LEU A 341 4.95 -9.32 9.03
N THR A 342 3.65 -9.12 9.21
CA THR A 342 3.13 -8.17 10.20
C THR A 342 3.54 -8.53 11.62
N ARG A 343 3.46 -9.81 11.98
CA ARG A 343 3.92 -10.27 13.30
C ARG A 343 5.43 -10.12 13.48
N VAL A 344 6.22 -10.39 12.44
CA VAL A 344 7.69 -10.20 12.48
C VAL A 344 8.02 -8.74 12.77
N LEU A 345 7.44 -7.80 12.02
CA LEU A 345 7.68 -6.38 12.25
C LEU A 345 7.29 -5.95 13.66
N CYS A 346 6.11 -6.35 14.15
CA CYS A 346 5.64 -6.00 15.49
C CYS A 346 6.65 -6.41 16.59
N ALA A 347 7.21 -7.62 16.55
CA ALA A 347 8.19 -7.98 17.58
C ALA A 347 9.54 -7.30 17.43
N VAL A 348 9.99 -7.01 16.21
CA VAL A 348 11.22 -6.23 16.03
C VAL A 348 11.04 -4.85 16.67
N LEU A 349 9.88 -4.22 16.46
CA LEU A 349 9.57 -2.92 17.05
C LEU A 349 9.46 -2.98 18.58
N GLU A 350 8.83 -4.00 19.13
CA GLU A 350 8.74 -4.19 20.59
C GLU A 350 10.11 -4.41 21.24
N ASP A 351 11.00 -5.19 20.61
CA ASP A 351 12.36 -5.42 21.11
C ASP A 351 13.18 -4.11 21.11
N GLN A 352 13.07 -3.31 20.04
CA GLN A 352 13.75 -2.04 19.92
C GLN A 352 13.25 -0.98 20.92
N GLN A 353 11.94 -0.88 21.15
CA GLN A 353 11.38 0.07 22.12
C GLN A 353 11.82 -0.25 23.55
N LYS A 354 11.86 -1.54 23.93
CA LYS A 354 12.30 -1.97 25.26
C LYS A 354 13.79 -1.73 25.49
N LYS A 355 14.64 -1.90 24.47
CA LYS A 355 16.07 -1.55 24.55
C LYS A 355 16.28 -0.07 24.91
N LYS A 356 15.48 0.85 24.38
CA LYS A 356 15.55 2.29 24.74
C LYS A 356 15.09 2.56 26.17
N SER A 357 14.04 1.87 26.65
CA SER A 357 13.57 1.98 28.04
C SER A 357 14.58 1.43 29.07
N PHE A 358 15.42 0.48 28.66
CA PHE A 358 16.45 -0.11 29.53
C PHE A 358 17.64 0.82 29.80
N PHE A 359 17.92 1.79 28.92
CA PHE A 359 18.96 2.80 29.17
C PHE A 359 18.55 3.83 30.24
N THR A 360 17.28 3.89 30.62
CA THR A 360 16.77 4.77 31.70
C THR A 360 16.62 4.07 33.06
N PHE A 361 16.75 2.74 33.14
CA PHE A 361 16.76 2.00 34.41
C PHE A 361 17.89 0.98 34.40
N SER A 362 18.91 1.21 35.22
CA SER A 362 19.91 0.19 35.58
C SER A 362 19.21 -0.99 36.24
N GLY A 363 18.92 -2.05 35.47
CA GLY A 363 18.23 -3.26 35.96
C GLY A 363 18.90 -4.52 35.42
N LEU A 364 19.07 -5.52 36.29
CA LEU A 364 19.72 -6.80 36.00
C LEU A 364 19.23 -7.49 34.70
N PRO A 365 20.07 -8.30 34.03
CA PRO A 365 19.64 -9.10 32.89
C PRO A 365 18.47 -10.01 33.28
N ARG A 366 17.32 -9.80 32.64
CA ARG A 366 16.07 -10.50 32.95
C ARG A 366 16.20 -11.97 32.53
N ARG A 367 16.01 -12.89 33.48
CA ARG A 367 16.23 -14.33 33.32
C ARG A 367 15.19 -14.92 32.36
N ARG A 368 15.62 -15.47 31.24
CA ARG A 368 14.80 -16.36 30.39
C ARG A 368 14.30 -17.52 31.25
N SER A 369 12.99 -17.71 31.33
CA SER A 369 12.40 -18.84 32.06
C SER A 369 12.08 -19.97 31.10
N LYS A 370 12.20 -21.23 31.55
CA LYS A 370 11.77 -22.39 30.77
C LYS A 370 10.35 -22.76 31.19
N ILE A 371 9.46 -22.90 30.22
CA ILE A 371 8.07 -23.31 30.41
C ILE A 371 7.81 -24.50 29.49
N ASN A 372 7.54 -25.68 30.06
CA ASN A 372 7.16 -26.89 29.32
C ASN A 372 8.04 -27.21 28.10
N GLY A 373 9.37 -27.04 28.22
CA GLY A 373 10.34 -27.31 27.15
C GLY A 373 10.52 -26.20 26.11
N PHE A 374 9.94 -25.02 26.38
CA PHE A 374 10.09 -23.77 25.63
C PHE A 374 10.72 -22.68 26.49
N ILE A 375 11.24 -21.63 25.84
CA ILE A 375 11.73 -20.43 26.51
C ILE A 375 10.62 -19.39 26.53
N CYS A 376 10.36 -18.78 27.68
CA CYS A 376 9.63 -17.53 27.74
C CYS A 376 10.61 -16.37 27.75
N ASP A 377 10.61 -15.59 26.66
CA ASP A 377 11.39 -14.38 26.49
C ASP A 377 10.42 -13.18 26.41
N GLN A 378 10.49 -12.30 27.40
CA GLN A 378 9.66 -11.10 27.51
C GLN A 378 8.13 -11.33 27.38
N GLY A 379 7.61 -12.41 27.97
CA GLY A 379 6.18 -12.74 27.90
C GLY A 379 5.75 -13.37 26.57
N ARG A 380 6.73 -13.84 25.78
CA ARG A 380 6.48 -14.59 24.55
C ARG A 380 7.18 -15.93 24.56
N ILE A 381 6.53 -16.94 24.02
CA ILE A 381 7.09 -18.30 23.94
C ILE A 381 7.96 -18.43 22.69
N THR A 382 9.16 -18.97 22.88
CA THR A 382 10.12 -19.29 21.82
C THR A 382 10.81 -20.63 22.07
N VAL A 383 11.63 -21.07 21.12
CA VAL A 383 12.44 -22.29 21.22
C VAL A 383 13.89 -21.99 21.59
N GLU A 384 14.58 -22.97 22.17
CA GLU A 384 15.98 -22.85 22.60
C GLU A 384 16.95 -22.62 21.44
N ASN A 385 16.73 -23.28 20.31
CA ASN A 385 17.63 -23.24 19.17
C ASN A 385 16.87 -23.39 17.85
N ASN A 386 17.52 -23.04 16.73
CA ASN A 386 16.92 -23.10 15.40
C ASN A 386 16.55 -24.52 14.94
N ASN A 387 17.14 -25.55 15.56
CA ASN A 387 16.91 -26.96 15.22
C ASN A 387 15.86 -27.64 16.10
N SER A 388 15.23 -26.92 17.04
CA SER A 388 14.34 -27.51 18.05
C SER A 388 13.17 -28.26 17.43
N PHE A 389 12.62 -27.76 16.32
CA PHE A 389 11.53 -28.43 15.59
C PHE A 389 11.99 -29.62 14.74
N ARG A 390 13.24 -29.63 14.27
CA ARG A 390 13.80 -30.79 13.56
C ARG A 390 14.13 -31.93 14.52
N GLN A 391 14.58 -31.59 15.72
CA GLN A 391 14.91 -32.54 16.78
C GLN A 391 13.64 -33.14 17.41
N ASP A 392 12.63 -32.31 17.65
CA ASP A 392 11.33 -32.74 18.16
C ASP A 392 10.20 -32.09 17.33
N PRO A 393 9.72 -32.76 16.27
CA PRO A 393 8.62 -32.26 15.45
C PRO A 393 7.33 -32.01 16.23
N MET A 394 7.08 -32.70 17.36
CA MET A 394 5.86 -32.48 18.15
C MET A 394 5.81 -31.08 18.75
N LYS A 395 6.97 -30.43 18.97
CA LYS A 395 7.02 -29.03 19.41
C LYS A 395 6.32 -28.07 18.45
N LEU A 396 6.14 -28.44 17.16
CA LEU A 396 5.38 -27.62 16.21
C LEU A 396 3.92 -27.44 16.64
N LEU A 397 3.31 -28.44 17.29
CA LEU A 397 1.97 -28.33 17.86
C LEU A 397 2.02 -27.92 19.33
N ARG A 398 2.91 -28.53 20.12
CA ARG A 398 3.03 -28.30 21.57
C ARG A 398 3.24 -26.82 21.92
N ILE A 399 3.95 -26.06 21.07
CA ILE A 399 4.18 -24.63 21.32
C ILE A 399 2.89 -23.80 21.35
N PHE A 400 1.90 -24.15 20.52
CA PHE A 400 0.60 -23.46 20.50
C PHE A 400 -0.23 -23.80 21.73
N SER A 401 -0.26 -25.09 22.12
CA SER A 401 -0.92 -25.52 23.36
C SER A 401 -0.33 -24.84 24.59
N VAL A 402 1.01 -24.77 24.71
CA VAL A 402 1.66 -24.08 25.84
C VAL A 402 1.39 -22.57 25.80
N ALA A 403 1.39 -21.94 24.62
CA ALA A 403 1.07 -20.53 24.47
C ALA A 403 -0.36 -20.22 24.93
N GLN A 404 -1.32 -21.06 24.56
CA GLN A 404 -2.72 -20.95 24.98
C GLN A 404 -2.89 -21.19 26.48
N ASP A 405 -2.32 -22.27 27.03
CA ASP A 405 -2.40 -22.60 28.47
C ASP A 405 -1.84 -21.48 29.35
N GLN A 406 -0.81 -20.78 28.88
CA GLN A 406 -0.15 -19.70 29.62
C GLN A 406 -0.67 -18.30 29.25
N SER A 407 -1.61 -18.20 28.31
CA SER A 407 -2.08 -16.92 27.74
C SER A 407 -0.92 -16.03 27.26
N LEU A 408 0.10 -16.63 26.63
CA LEU A 408 1.27 -15.94 26.12
C LEU A 408 1.26 -15.93 24.59
N ASP A 409 1.81 -14.87 24.00
CA ASP A 409 2.00 -14.79 22.55
C ASP A 409 3.23 -15.57 22.08
N LEU A 410 3.25 -15.95 20.81
CA LEU A 410 4.45 -16.57 20.20
C LEU A 410 5.47 -15.51 19.79
N HIS A 411 6.73 -15.78 20.10
CA HIS A 411 7.84 -14.95 19.66
C HIS A 411 8.01 -15.07 18.14
N PRO A 412 8.22 -13.97 17.38
CA PRO A 412 8.30 -14.08 15.91
C PRO A 412 9.48 -14.87 15.36
N HIS A 413 10.56 -15.01 16.12
CA HIS A 413 11.59 -16.00 15.81
C HIS A 413 11.03 -17.43 15.79
N ALA A 414 10.23 -17.82 16.79
CA ALA A 414 9.58 -19.13 16.80
C ALA A 414 8.56 -19.29 15.69
N LEU A 415 7.73 -18.27 15.40
CA LEU A 415 6.81 -18.30 14.25
C LEU A 415 7.53 -18.47 12.90
N ARG A 416 8.68 -17.80 12.73
CA ARG A 416 9.54 -17.99 11.55
C ARG A 416 10.05 -19.42 11.49
N LEU A 417 10.57 -19.96 12.58
CA LEU A 417 11.05 -21.34 12.63
C LEU A 417 9.94 -22.37 12.39
N ILE A 418 8.74 -22.16 12.92
CA ILE A 418 7.56 -23.00 12.62
C ILE A 418 7.29 -22.99 11.12
N SER A 419 7.21 -21.81 10.51
CA SER A 419 6.93 -21.64 9.07
C SER A 419 7.95 -22.37 8.20
N HIS A 420 9.23 -22.32 8.56
CA HIS A 420 10.31 -23.02 7.86
C HIS A 420 10.25 -24.54 8.00
N ASN A 421 9.68 -25.05 9.09
CA ASN A 421 9.64 -26.47 9.43
C ASN A 421 8.24 -27.10 9.21
N LEU A 422 7.30 -26.40 8.55
CA LEU A 422 5.97 -26.96 8.24
C LEU A 422 6.02 -28.23 7.39
N HIS A 423 7.09 -28.41 6.61
CA HIS A 423 7.32 -29.64 5.82
C HIS A 423 7.48 -30.89 6.69
N LEU A 424 7.78 -30.74 7.99
CA LEU A 424 7.82 -31.84 8.95
C LEU A 424 6.42 -32.38 9.30
N ILE A 425 5.35 -31.62 9.03
CA ILE A 425 3.95 -32.03 9.21
C ILE A 425 3.50 -32.86 7.98
N ASN A 426 4.13 -34.00 7.81
CA ASN A 426 3.85 -34.98 6.75
C ASN A 426 2.69 -35.92 7.14
N SER A 427 2.38 -36.93 6.31
CA SER A 427 1.31 -37.91 6.59
C SER A 427 1.54 -38.66 7.90
N VAL A 428 2.77 -39.13 8.13
CA VAL A 428 3.15 -39.85 9.35
C VAL A 428 2.90 -39.01 10.60
N PHE A 429 3.24 -37.72 10.55
CA PHE A 429 2.99 -36.80 11.65
C PHE A 429 1.48 -36.62 11.93
N ARG A 430 0.66 -36.51 10.88
CA ARG A 430 -0.80 -36.33 11.01
C ARG A 430 -1.52 -37.59 11.50
N GLU A 431 -0.98 -38.76 11.20
CA GLU A 431 -1.50 -40.05 11.69
C GLU A 431 -1.02 -40.36 13.11
N ASN A 432 -0.09 -39.58 13.67
CA ASN A 432 0.42 -39.80 15.01
C ASN A 432 -0.65 -39.46 16.08
N PRO A 433 -1.02 -40.41 16.96
CA PRO A 433 -2.03 -40.18 17.99
C PRO A 433 -1.69 -39.04 18.95
N GLU A 434 -0.40 -38.86 19.28
CA GLU A 434 0.05 -37.78 20.16
C GLU A 434 -0.12 -36.41 19.50
N ALA A 435 0.23 -36.30 18.22
CA ALA A 435 0.02 -35.07 17.46
C ALA A 435 -1.46 -34.68 17.42
N ASN A 436 -2.34 -35.65 17.16
CA ASN A 436 -3.79 -35.44 17.16
C ASN A 436 -4.32 -35.05 18.53
N ALA A 437 -3.83 -35.66 19.62
CA ALA A 437 -4.20 -35.30 20.97
C ALA A 437 -3.80 -33.87 21.34
N ILE A 438 -2.61 -33.40 20.92
CA ILE A 438 -2.18 -32.02 21.13
C ILE A 438 -3.02 -31.05 20.29
N PHE A 439 -3.38 -31.41 19.06
CA PHE A 439 -4.13 -30.55 18.14
C PHE A 439 -5.60 -30.37 18.54
N LEU A 440 -6.24 -31.39 19.10
CA LEU A 440 -7.64 -31.37 19.52
C LEU A 440 -7.88 -30.71 20.89
N ARG A 441 -6.80 -30.37 21.59
CA ARG A 441 -6.83 -29.69 22.88
C ARG A 441 -6.95 -28.19 22.69
#